data_AF-A0A962QT80-F1
#
_entry.id   AF-A0A962QT80-F1
#
_cell.length_a   1.000
_cell.length_b   1.000
_cell.length_c   1.000
_cell.angle_alpha   90.00
_cell.angle_beta   90.00
_cell.angle_gamma   90.00
#
_symmetry.space_group_name_H-M   'P 1'
#
loop_
_entity.id
_entity.type
_entity.pdbx_description
1 polymer ?
#
loop_
_entity_poly.entity_id
_entity_poly.type
_entity_poly.pdbx_seq_one_letter_code
_entity_poly.pdbx_strand_id
1 'polypeptide(L)'
;MDRLLSLSQAARIVGVPRRLLQQHIQEGRIDAFEGHIRVSELRKAYPEADSERSGMVEKVNRIREAAVFKATRDCRPNVDHLATELQRARVEVARLQDELHSYRTLAAETEERLLTLQEQCDARQAMMLGTLVGWFMNQLKLREPS
;
A
#
# COMPACT_ATOMS: atom_id res chain seq x y z
N MET A 1 33.59 36.30 -3.58
CA MET A 1 33.42 34.85 -3.83
C MET A 1 31.97 34.60 -4.18
N ASP A 2 31.70 33.98 -5.32
CA ASP A 2 30.34 33.82 -5.84
C ASP A 2 29.69 32.58 -5.22
N ARG A 3 28.59 32.76 -4.48
CA ARG A 3 27.93 31.68 -3.75
C ARG A 3 27.10 30.85 -4.73
N LEU A 4 27.31 29.54 -4.73
CA LEU A 4 26.52 28.58 -5.51
C LEU A 4 25.29 28.15 -4.71
N LEU A 5 24.11 28.19 -5.33
CA LEU A 5 22.84 27.76 -4.75
C LEU A 5 22.31 26.56 -5.52
N SER A 6 21.72 25.60 -4.82
CA SER A 6 20.95 24.57 -5.52
C SER A 6 19.71 25.18 -6.18
N LEU A 7 19.22 24.57 -7.25
CA LEU A 7 17.97 24.95 -7.93
C LEU A 7 16.80 25.24 -6.98
N SER A 8 16.65 24.43 -5.94
CA SER A 8 15.57 24.60 -4.96
C SER A 8 15.77 25.83 -4.07
N GLN A 9 17.02 26.18 -3.73
CA GLN A 9 17.34 27.37 -2.96
C GLN A 9 17.20 28.63 -3.81
N ALA A 10 17.66 28.60 -5.07
CA ALA A 10 17.52 29.69 -6.02
C ALA A 10 16.04 30.01 -6.32
N ALA A 11 15.23 28.97 -6.55
CA ALA A 11 13.78 29.11 -6.77
C ALA A 11 13.07 29.76 -5.58
N ARG A 12 13.49 29.42 -4.35
CA ARG A 12 12.96 30.00 -3.12
C ARG A 12 13.32 31.48 -2.98
N ILE A 13 14.56 31.83 -3.26
CA ILE A 13 15.06 33.22 -3.16
C ILE A 13 14.36 34.14 -4.16
N VAL A 14 14.08 33.65 -5.36
CA VAL A 14 13.40 34.43 -6.42
C VAL A 14 11.87 34.35 -6.32
N GLY A 15 11.33 33.46 -5.49
CA GLY A 15 9.88 33.30 -5.33
C GLY A 15 9.18 32.69 -6.55
N VAL A 16 9.90 31.92 -7.37
CA VAL A 16 9.36 31.26 -8.57
C VAL A 16 9.35 29.73 -8.41
N PRO A 17 8.43 29.01 -9.08
CA PRO A 17 8.43 27.56 -9.06
C PRO A 17 9.72 26.98 -9.64
N ARG A 18 10.24 25.89 -9.05
CA ARG A 18 11.46 25.21 -9.53
C ARG A 18 11.40 24.85 -11.02
N ARG A 19 10.23 24.45 -11.53
CA ARG A 19 10.04 24.12 -12.96
C ARG A 19 10.25 25.32 -13.87
N LEU A 20 9.79 26.49 -13.45
CA LEU A 20 9.95 27.73 -14.20
C LEU A 20 11.42 28.16 -14.22
N LEU A 21 12.12 28.00 -13.09
CA LEU A 21 13.57 28.23 -13.02
C LEU A 21 14.36 27.22 -13.89
N GLN A 22 13.95 25.95 -13.92
CA GLN A 22 14.55 24.93 -14.80
C GLN A 22 14.33 25.24 -16.28
N GLN A 23 13.13 25.72 -16.64
CA GLN A 23 12.82 26.13 -18.01
C GLN A 23 13.73 27.27 -18.47
N HIS A 24 13.97 28.27 -17.62
CA HIS A 24 14.86 29.39 -17.99
C HIS A 24 16.33 29.00 -18.15
N ILE A 25 16.76 27.94 -17.47
CA ILE A 25 18.09 27.35 -17.68
C ILE A 25 18.13 26.63 -19.03
N GLN A 26 17.08 25.88 -19.39
CA GLN A 26 16.96 25.21 -20.70
C GLN A 26 16.88 26.22 -21.86
N GLU A 27 16.26 27.37 -21.64
CA GLU A 27 16.19 28.49 -22.58
C GLU A 27 17.49 29.30 -22.68
N GLY A 28 18.53 28.95 -21.91
CA GLY A 28 19.83 29.63 -21.91
C GLY A 28 19.82 31.03 -21.28
N ARG A 29 18.75 31.39 -20.55
CA ARG A 29 18.60 32.71 -19.89
C ARG A 29 19.35 32.80 -18.57
N ILE A 30 19.70 31.66 -17.96
CA ILE A 30 20.39 31.57 -16.69
C ILE A 30 21.49 30.52 -16.82
N ASP A 31 22.73 30.91 -16.52
CA ASP A 31 23.84 29.97 -16.51
C ASP A 31 23.83 29.13 -15.22
N ALA A 32 23.81 27.81 -15.38
CA ALA A 32 23.76 26.85 -14.30
C ALA A 32 24.85 25.80 -14.48
N PHE A 33 25.61 25.55 -13.42
CA PHE A 33 26.70 24.59 -13.40
C PHE A 33 26.31 23.39 -12.53
N GLU A 34 26.18 22.20 -13.12
CA GLU A 34 25.90 20.94 -12.41
C GLU A 34 24.69 21.01 -11.45
N GLY A 35 23.64 21.73 -11.82
CA GLY A 35 22.44 21.90 -10.98
C GLY A 35 22.54 22.97 -9.89
N HIS A 36 23.62 23.75 -9.91
CA HIS A 36 23.86 24.90 -9.06
C HIS A 36 23.89 26.21 -9.86
N ILE A 37 23.34 27.28 -9.29
CA ILE A 37 23.26 28.61 -9.91
C ILE A 37 24.05 29.59 -9.05
N ARG A 38 24.84 30.45 -9.69
CA ARG A 38 25.55 31.53 -9.00
C ARG A 38 24.56 32.62 -8.60
N VAL A 39 24.70 33.16 -7.38
CA VAL A 39 23.84 34.26 -6.90
C VAL A 39 23.94 35.48 -7.82
N SER A 40 25.11 35.75 -8.39
CA SER A 40 25.32 36.82 -9.37
C SER A 40 24.44 36.66 -10.61
N GLU A 41 24.40 35.46 -11.20
CA GLU A 41 23.58 35.12 -12.36
C GLU A 41 22.08 35.18 -12.04
N LEU A 42 21.70 34.73 -10.84
CA LEU A 42 20.32 34.79 -10.38
C LEU A 42 19.83 36.24 -10.23
N ARG A 43 20.68 37.16 -9.74
CA ARG A 43 20.39 38.59 -9.63
C ARG A 43 20.32 39.30 -10.97
N LYS A 44 21.11 38.87 -11.96
CA LYS A 44 21.03 39.41 -13.33
C LYS A 44 19.72 39.01 -14.02
N ALA A 45 19.32 37.75 -13.86
CA ALA A 45 18.10 37.23 -14.48
C ALA A 45 16.82 37.71 -13.78
N TYR A 46 16.88 37.98 -12.47
CA TYR A 46 15.75 38.44 -11.67
C TYR A 46 16.13 39.64 -10.79
N PRO A 47 16.29 40.84 -11.39
CA PRO A 47 16.65 42.04 -10.64
C PRO A 47 15.56 42.49 -9.65
N GLU A 48 14.30 42.15 -9.92
CA GLU A 48 13.10 42.51 -9.11
C GLU A 48 12.73 41.45 -8.06
N ALA A 49 13.59 40.46 -7.82
CA ALA A 49 13.32 39.38 -6.87
C ALA A 49 13.47 39.88 -5.42
N ASP A 50 12.45 40.58 -4.93
CA ASP A 50 12.37 41.02 -3.54
C ASP A 50 12.09 39.85 -2.61
N SER A 51 12.88 39.77 -1.53
CA SER A 51 12.83 38.72 -0.50
C SER A 51 11.45 38.57 0.17
N GLU A 52 10.57 39.56 0.07
CA GLU A 52 9.21 39.51 0.63
C GLU A 52 8.29 38.50 -0.08
N ARG A 53 8.50 38.25 -1.39
CA ARG A 53 7.67 37.32 -2.17
C ARG A 53 7.84 35.86 -1.72
N SER A 54 9.01 35.51 -1.16
CA SER A 54 9.27 34.20 -0.54
C SER A 54 8.34 33.92 0.65
N GLY A 55 7.93 34.94 1.40
CA GLY A 55 7.06 34.79 2.57
C GLY A 55 5.61 34.45 2.22
N MET A 56 5.12 34.89 1.06
CA MET A 56 3.74 34.63 0.63
C MET A 56 3.53 33.19 0.16
N VAL A 57 4.50 32.62 -0.56
CA VAL A 57 4.44 31.21 -1.03
C VAL A 57 4.44 30.25 0.15
N GLU A 58 5.22 30.54 1.20
CA GLU A 58 5.25 29.71 2.41
C GLU A 58 3.93 29.77 3.20
N LYS A 59 3.29 30.94 3.27
CA LYS A 59 1.96 31.11 3.88
C LYS A 59 0.89 30.32 3.13
N VAL A 60 0.89 30.36 1.80
CA VAL A 60 -0.08 29.60 0.97
C VAL A 60 0.11 28.10 1.12
N ASN A 61 1.35 27.62 1.17
CA ASN A 61 1.63 26.20 1.39
C ASN A 61 1.18 25.75 2.79
N ARG A 62 1.42 26.54 3.84
CA ARG A 62 0.93 26.25 5.19
C ARG A 62 -0.60 26.20 5.27
N ILE A 63 -1.30 27.10 4.57
CA ILE A 63 -2.77 27.09 4.49
C ILE A 63 -3.27 25.84 3.77
N ARG A 64 -2.61 25.44 2.66
CA ARG A 64 -2.94 24.23 1.91
C ARG A 64 -2.71 22.98 2.76
N GLU A 65 -1.59 22.88 3.45
CA GLU A 65 -1.28 21.76 4.34
C GLU A 65 -2.27 21.68 5.51
N ALA A 66 -2.61 22.81 6.12
CA ALA A 66 -3.63 22.88 7.16
C ALA A 66 -5.03 22.47 6.67
N ALA A 67 -5.40 22.85 5.44
CA ALA A 67 -6.66 22.45 4.82
C ALA A 67 -6.70 20.95 4.49
N VAL A 68 -5.61 20.38 3.98
CA VAL A 68 -5.48 18.93 3.72
C VAL A 68 -5.53 18.13 5.01
N PHE A 69 -4.83 18.58 6.05
CA PHE A 69 -4.85 17.95 7.37
C PHE A 69 -6.25 17.98 8.00
N LYS A 70 -6.96 19.12 7.88
CA LYS A 70 -8.35 19.25 8.33
C LYS A 70 -9.30 18.34 7.55
N ALA A 71 -9.20 18.32 6.22
CA ALA A 71 -10.01 17.42 5.38
C ALA A 71 -9.77 15.95 5.71
N THR A 72 -8.53 15.55 6.01
CA THR A 72 -8.20 14.17 6.40
C THR A 72 -8.77 13.82 7.78
N ARG A 73 -8.82 14.78 8.70
CA ARG A 73 -9.43 14.62 10.02
C ARG A 73 -10.96 14.52 9.94
N ASP A 74 -11.57 15.28 9.04
CA ASP A 74 -13.02 15.30 8.81
C ASP A 74 -13.49 14.10 7.95
N CYS A 75 -12.61 13.49 7.14
CA CYS A 75 -12.83 12.23 6.43
C CYS A 75 -12.46 10.98 7.24
N ARG A 76 -12.67 10.99 8.56
CA ARG A 76 -12.55 9.77 9.37
C ARG A 76 -13.77 8.87 9.06
N PRO A 77 -13.61 7.59 8.68
CA PRO A 77 -14.74 6.72 8.43
C PRO A 77 -15.66 6.70 9.66
N ASN A 78 -16.96 6.89 9.45
CA ASN A 78 -17.96 6.92 10.51
C ASN A 78 -17.82 5.65 11.36
N VAL A 79 -17.73 5.79 12.69
CA VAL A 79 -17.58 4.68 13.63
C VAL A 79 -18.69 3.65 13.43
N ASP A 80 -19.91 4.08 13.11
CA ASP A 80 -21.05 3.20 12.83
C ASP A 80 -20.85 2.36 11.57
N HIS A 81 -20.22 2.94 10.54
CA HIS A 81 -19.87 2.22 9.32
C HIS A 81 -18.79 1.17 9.59
N LEU A 82 -17.74 1.53 10.35
CA LEU A 82 -16.71 0.57 10.76
C LEU A 82 -17.28 -0.57 11.62
N ALA A 83 -18.20 -0.27 12.54
CA ALA A 83 -18.87 -1.27 13.37
C ALA A 83 -19.73 -2.21 12.51
N THR A 84 -20.42 -1.67 11.51
CA THR A 84 -21.22 -2.46 10.55
C THR A 84 -20.34 -3.39 9.72
N GLU A 85 -19.24 -2.89 9.15
CA GLU A 85 -18.30 -3.70 8.36
C GLU A 85 -17.62 -4.77 9.22
N LEU A 86 -17.23 -4.43 10.46
CA LEU A 86 -16.69 -5.41 11.40
C LEU A 86 -17.70 -6.51 11.72
N GLN A 87 -18.96 -6.14 11.98
CA GLN A 87 -20.00 -7.12 12.27
C GLN A 87 -20.26 -8.02 11.06
N ARG A 88 -20.27 -7.46 9.84
CA ARG A 88 -20.37 -8.22 8.59
C ARG A 88 -19.21 -9.20 8.43
N ALA A 89 -17.98 -8.75 8.65
CA ALA A 89 -16.80 -9.60 8.58
C ALA A 89 -16.85 -10.74 9.60
N ARG A 90 -17.31 -10.47 10.84
CA ARG A 90 -17.47 -11.50 11.88
C ARG A 90 -18.50 -12.55 11.49
N VAL A 91 -19.64 -12.14 10.94
CA VAL A 91 -20.67 -13.07 10.46
C VAL A 91 -20.12 -13.94 9.33
N GLU A 92 -19.39 -13.36 8.39
CA GLU A 92 -18.80 -14.13 7.28
C GLU A 92 -17.71 -15.10 7.76
N VAL A 93 -16.87 -14.70 8.71
CA VAL A 93 -15.88 -15.59 9.33
C VAL A 93 -16.58 -16.75 10.04
N ALA A 94 -17.65 -16.49 10.80
CA ALA A 94 -18.42 -17.55 11.46
C ALA A 94 -19.02 -18.52 10.43
N ARG A 95 -19.62 -18.01 9.35
CA ARG A 95 -20.17 -18.82 8.25
C ARG A 95 -19.10 -19.72 7.62
N LEU A 96 -17.92 -19.17 7.35
CA LEU A 96 -16.80 -19.93 6.76
C LEU A 96 -16.23 -20.96 7.74
N GLN A 97 -16.22 -20.67 9.05
CA GLN A 97 -15.83 -21.62 10.08
C GLN A 97 -16.82 -22.79 10.17
N ASP A 98 -18.11 -22.52 10.11
CA ASP A 98 -19.16 -23.56 10.10
C ASP A 98 -19.05 -24.43 8.84
N GLU A 99 -18.81 -23.82 7.67
CA GLU A 99 -18.62 -24.53 6.40
C GLU A 99 -17.38 -25.42 6.44
N LEU A 100 -16.24 -24.92 6.95
CA LEU A 100 -15.03 -25.72 7.17
C LEU A 100 -15.26 -26.85 8.17
N HIS A 101 -16.01 -26.61 9.25
CA HIS A 101 -16.35 -27.64 10.22
C HIS A 101 -17.20 -28.75 9.56
N SER A 102 -18.20 -28.39 8.76
CA SER A 102 -19.01 -29.34 8.00
C SER A 102 -18.16 -30.22 7.08
N TYR A 103 -17.21 -29.63 6.34
CA TYR A 103 -16.30 -30.39 5.49
C TYR A 103 -15.37 -31.32 6.27
N ARG A 104 -14.89 -30.92 7.45
CA ARG A 104 -14.09 -31.78 8.32
C ARG A 104 -14.89 -32.97 8.83
N THR A 105 -16.14 -32.75 9.24
CA THR A 105 -17.04 -33.83 9.65
C THR A 105 -17.29 -34.80 8.50
N LEU A 106 -17.60 -34.30 7.30
CA LEU A 106 -17.80 -35.16 6.12
C LEU A 106 -16.53 -35.97 5.79
N ALA A 107 -15.35 -35.37 5.90
CA ALA A 107 -14.08 -36.06 5.67
C ALA A 107 -13.85 -37.21 6.67
N ALA A 108 -14.11 -36.96 7.96
CA ALA A 108 -14.01 -37.98 9.01
C ALA A 108 -15.03 -39.11 8.80
N GLU A 109 -16.28 -38.80 8.49
CA GLU A 109 -17.27 -39.82 8.15
C GLU A 109 -16.89 -40.64 6.91
N THR A 110 -16.23 -40.00 5.94
CA THR A 110 -15.76 -40.68 4.71
C THR A 110 -14.62 -41.63 5.04
N GLU A 111 -13.66 -41.22 5.88
CA GLU A 111 -12.60 -42.09 6.40
C GLU A 111 -13.20 -43.33 7.09
N GLU A 112 -14.12 -43.13 8.02
CA GLU A 112 -14.75 -44.23 8.77
C GLU A 112 -15.48 -45.21 7.83
N ARG A 113 -16.24 -44.69 6.86
CA ARG A 113 -16.93 -45.51 5.87
C ARG A 113 -15.96 -46.29 4.97
N LEU A 114 -14.84 -45.68 4.58
CA LEU A 114 -13.84 -46.33 3.74
C LEU A 114 -13.10 -47.45 4.51
N LEU A 115 -12.77 -47.23 5.78
CA LEU A 115 -12.16 -48.25 6.64
C LEU A 115 -13.13 -49.42 6.87
N THR A 116 -14.39 -49.12 7.18
CA THR A 116 -15.44 -50.14 7.32
C THR A 116 -15.61 -50.96 6.03
N LEU A 117 -15.56 -50.31 4.86
CA LEU A 117 -15.61 -51.00 3.58
C LEU A 117 -14.39 -51.91 3.37
N GLN A 118 -13.21 -51.47 3.81
CA GLN A 118 -11.97 -52.26 3.70
C GLN A 118 -12.03 -53.54 4.52
N GLU A 119 -12.66 -53.53 5.69
CA GLU A 119 -12.85 -54.73 6.53
C GLU A 119 -13.70 -55.81 5.86
N GLN A 120 -14.61 -55.41 4.95
CA GLN A 120 -15.52 -56.32 4.24
C GLN A 120 -14.92 -56.85 2.92
N CYS A 121 -13.74 -56.35 2.53
CA CYS A 121 -13.10 -56.69 1.26
C CYS A 121 -12.27 -57.97 1.33
N ASP A 122 -12.14 -58.67 0.20
CA ASP A 122 -11.14 -59.74 0.07
C ASP A 122 -9.70 -59.18 0.10
N ALA A 123 -8.70 -60.05 0.22
CA ALA A 123 -7.30 -59.64 0.36
C ALA A 123 -6.79 -58.72 -0.78
N ARG A 124 -7.25 -58.92 -2.01
CA ARG A 124 -6.84 -58.10 -3.16
C ARG A 124 -7.54 -56.75 -3.15
N GLN A 125 -8.85 -56.75 -2.89
CA GLN A 125 -9.68 -55.54 -2.78
C GLN A 125 -9.22 -54.66 -1.63
N ALA A 126 -8.94 -55.25 -0.46
CA ALA A 126 -8.49 -54.53 0.73
C ALA A 126 -7.15 -53.83 0.50
N MET A 127 -6.24 -54.43 -0.28
CA MET A 127 -4.94 -53.82 -0.61
C MET A 127 -5.08 -52.63 -1.58
N MET A 128 -5.95 -52.76 -2.60
CA MET A 128 -6.24 -51.66 -3.52
C MET A 128 -6.91 -50.48 -2.79
N LEU A 129 -7.92 -50.78 -1.96
CA LEU A 129 -8.63 -49.77 -1.17
C LEU A 129 -7.72 -49.12 -0.14
N GLY A 130 -6.83 -49.89 0.50
CA GLY A 130 -5.84 -49.35 1.45
C GLY A 130 -4.90 -48.32 0.83
N THR A 131 -4.55 -48.46 -0.46
CA THR A 131 -3.76 -47.45 -1.18
C THR A 131 -4.53 -46.14 -1.34
N LEU A 132 -5.82 -46.23 -1.66
CA LEU A 132 -6.70 -45.06 -1.78
C LEU A 132 -6.94 -44.38 -0.42
N VAL A 133 -7.22 -45.16 0.63
CA VAL A 133 -7.37 -44.66 2.00
C VAL A 133 -6.10 -43.97 2.47
N GLY A 134 -4.93 -44.59 2.26
CA GLY A 134 -3.65 -43.99 2.59
C GLY A 134 -3.41 -42.66 1.88
N TRP A 135 -3.73 -42.58 0.59
CA TRP A 135 -3.68 -41.31 -0.16
C TRP A 135 -4.64 -40.27 0.41
N PHE A 136 -5.90 -40.64 0.68
CA PHE A 136 -6.93 -39.75 1.22
C PHE A 136 -6.50 -39.15 2.56
N MET A 137 -6.03 -40.00 3.48
CA MET A 137 -5.54 -39.58 4.80
C MET A 137 -4.33 -38.64 4.71
N ASN A 138 -3.43 -38.88 3.77
CA ASN A 138 -2.31 -37.98 3.52
C ASN A 138 -2.79 -36.61 3.00
N GLN A 139 -3.79 -36.59 2.11
CA GLN A 139 -4.39 -35.33 1.63
C GLN A 139 -5.08 -34.53 2.74
N LEU A 140 -5.72 -35.20 3.70
CA LEU A 140 -6.31 -34.53 4.86
C LEU A 140 -5.23 -33.89 5.73
N LYS A 141 -4.17 -34.63 6.07
CA LYS A 141 -3.04 -34.12 6.87
C LYS A 141 -2.37 -32.89 6.25
N LEU A 142 -2.20 -32.87 4.93
CA LEU A 142 -1.62 -31.72 4.22
C LEU A 142 -2.48 -30.45 4.28
N ARG A 143 -3.76 -30.56 4.62
CA ARG A 143 -4.74 -29.48 4.63
C ARG A 143 -5.14 -29.04 6.03
N GLU A 144 -4.63 -29.71 7.07
CA GLU A 144 -4.80 -29.25 8.44
C GLU A 144 -3.95 -27.99 8.69
N PRO A 145 -4.53 -26.91 9.23
CA PRO A 145 -3.76 -25.73 9.58
C PRO A 145 -2.76 -26.08 10.70
N SER A 146 -1.49 -25.66 10.53
CA SER A 146 -0.40 -25.83 11.51
C SER A 146 -0.65 -25.08 12.81
#